data_AF-A0A2P6V2G6-F1
#
_entry.id   AF-A0A2P6V2G6-F1
#
_cell.length_a   1.000
_cell.length_b   1.000
_cell.length_c   1.000
_cell.angle_alpha   90.00
_cell.angle_beta   90.00
_cell.angle_gamma   90.00
#
_symmetry.space_group_name_H-M   'P 1'
#
loop_
_entity.id
_entity.type
_entity.pdbx_description
1 polymer ?
#
loop_
_entity_poly.entity_id
_entity_poly.type
_entity_poly.pdbx_seq_one_letter_code
_entity_poly.pdbx_strand_id
1 'polypeptide(L)'
;MSDEGLANYFTRRNREAAARLWAELLRLALAAGSASATPQLFCLADRSAVAVMQRWPDDRNDWHRGVALRRLAKVVPFGKWRALREALLALDKQKAAFYAAHGPFYYLTALATAPAFRRAGLGAVLLDHLCRLAEQQQLPVYVEATSDASRRWLRGMGFGEVMRHSVREHAPEICIMVRRPGAAQAQAAAAASQKPQARANGSTVRRSGSSAGEGGGQQGGAPPRPSPRPVGSVRSL
;
A
#
# COMPACT_ATOMS: atom_id res chain seq x y z
N MET A 1 -5.76 -22.24 -5.80
CA MET A 1 -5.32 -20.89 -5.37
C MET A 1 -6.54 -20.22 -4.78
N SER A 2 -6.49 -19.79 -3.52
CA SER A 2 -7.64 -19.25 -2.80
C SER A 2 -8.25 -18.07 -3.57
N ASP A 3 -9.56 -18.15 -3.79
CA ASP A 3 -10.44 -17.20 -4.49
C ASP A 3 -10.62 -15.88 -3.69
N GLU A 4 -9.61 -15.47 -2.93
CA GLU A 4 -9.67 -14.36 -1.97
C GLU A 4 -8.88 -13.18 -2.50
N GLY A 5 -9.56 -12.37 -3.32
CA GLY A 5 -9.07 -11.07 -3.74
C GLY A 5 -10.12 -10.00 -3.51
N LEU A 6 -9.67 -8.76 -3.41
CA LEU A 6 -10.53 -7.59 -3.17
C LEU A 6 -11.72 -7.51 -4.17
N ALA A 7 -11.50 -7.88 -5.44
CA ALA A 7 -12.57 -7.93 -6.43
C ALA A 7 -13.64 -8.99 -6.12
N ASN A 8 -13.26 -10.17 -5.64
CA ASN A 8 -14.21 -11.22 -5.26
C ASN A 8 -15.05 -10.80 -4.04
N TYR A 9 -14.46 -10.04 -3.11
CA TYR A 9 -15.20 -9.44 -1.99
C TYR A 9 -16.28 -8.46 -2.46
N PHE A 10 -15.96 -7.57 -3.42
CA PHE A 10 -16.93 -6.59 -3.93
C PHE A 10 -18.01 -7.19 -4.83
N THR A 11 -17.74 -8.34 -5.44
CA THR A 11 -18.62 -8.97 -6.42
C THR A 11 -19.34 -10.21 -5.90
N ARG A 12 -19.31 -10.44 -4.57
CA ARG A 12 -19.96 -11.60 -3.92
C ARG A 12 -19.52 -12.94 -4.54
N ARG A 13 -18.24 -13.05 -4.89
CA ARG A 13 -17.66 -14.23 -5.56
C ARG A 13 -18.24 -14.54 -6.96
N ASN A 14 -18.97 -13.60 -7.58
CA ASN A 14 -19.32 -13.70 -8.99
C ASN A 14 -18.06 -13.38 -9.84
N ARG A 15 -17.46 -14.43 -10.42
CA ARG A 15 -16.22 -14.33 -11.20
C ARG A 15 -16.32 -13.40 -12.40
N GLU A 16 -17.48 -13.38 -13.07
CA GLU A 16 -17.69 -12.52 -14.23
C GLU A 16 -17.73 -11.04 -13.82
N ALA A 17 -18.49 -10.72 -12.77
CA ALA A 17 -18.52 -9.37 -12.22
C ALA A 17 -17.13 -8.95 -11.69
N ALA A 18 -16.38 -9.86 -11.06
CA ALA A 18 -15.01 -9.61 -10.61
C ALA A 18 -14.08 -9.27 -11.79
N ALA A 19 -14.17 -10.02 -12.88
CA ALA A 19 -13.40 -9.77 -14.10
C ALA A 19 -13.75 -8.42 -14.74
N ARG A 20 -15.05 -8.07 -14.81
CA ARG A 20 -15.51 -6.76 -15.29
C ARG A 20 -14.99 -5.63 -14.41
N LEU A 21 -15.03 -5.79 -13.09
CA LEU A 21 -14.53 -4.80 -12.14
C LEU A 21 -13.02 -4.57 -12.33
N TRP A 22 -12.25 -5.65 -12.45
CA TRP A 22 -10.82 -5.57 -12.74
C TRP A 22 -10.53 -4.90 -14.08
N ALA A 23 -11.28 -5.24 -15.12
CA ALA A 23 -11.12 -4.61 -16.44
C ALA A 23 -11.38 -3.11 -16.38
N GLU A 24 -12.42 -2.66 -15.66
CA GLU A 24 -12.68 -1.23 -15.47
C GLU A 24 -11.59 -0.54 -14.64
N LEU A 25 -11.12 -1.15 -13.55
CA LEU A 25 -10.02 -0.59 -12.75
C LEU A 25 -8.74 -0.44 -13.59
N LEU A 26 -8.42 -1.43 -14.43
CA LEU A 26 -7.28 -1.36 -15.36
C LEU A 26 -7.46 -0.28 -16.42
N ARG A 27 -8.65 -0.18 -17.04
CA ARG A 27 -8.96 0.89 -18.00
C ARG A 27 -8.79 2.25 -17.36
N LEU A 28 -9.24 2.43 -16.13
CA LEU A 28 -9.04 3.67 -15.38
C LEU A 28 -7.56 3.91 -15.11
N ALA A 29 -6.81 2.89 -14.66
CA ALA A 29 -5.37 3.01 -14.43
C ALA A 29 -4.58 3.37 -15.70
N LEU A 30 -4.99 2.90 -16.87
CA LEU A 30 -4.35 3.19 -18.16
C LEU A 30 -4.82 4.52 -18.77
N ALA A 31 -6.08 4.89 -18.58
CA ALA A 31 -6.62 6.19 -19.01
C ALA A 31 -6.15 7.35 -18.12
N ALA A 32 -5.41 7.06 -17.06
CA ALA A 32 -4.93 7.96 -16.03
C ALA A 32 -3.96 9.06 -16.47
N GLY A 33 -3.46 9.01 -17.71
CA GLY A 33 -2.37 9.89 -18.09
C GLY A 33 -2.81 11.36 -18.11
N SER A 34 -2.08 12.22 -17.40
CA SER A 34 -2.10 13.64 -17.71
C SER A 34 -1.35 13.86 -19.03
N ALA A 35 -1.50 15.02 -19.67
CA ALA A 35 -0.73 15.36 -20.87
C ALA A 35 0.80 15.29 -20.67
N SER A 36 1.29 15.23 -19.41
CA SER A 36 2.71 15.17 -19.06
C SER A 36 3.15 13.84 -18.43
N ALA A 37 2.24 12.92 -18.13
CA ALA A 37 2.54 11.76 -17.29
C ALA A 37 1.73 10.55 -17.78
N THR A 38 2.39 9.55 -18.36
CA THR A 38 1.74 8.38 -18.97
C THR A 38 2.06 7.14 -18.15
N PRO A 39 1.03 6.43 -17.61
CA PRO A 39 1.26 5.15 -16.96
C PRO A 39 2.02 4.22 -17.91
N GLN A 40 3.10 3.62 -17.41
CA GLN A 40 3.97 2.79 -18.22
C GLN A 40 3.41 1.36 -18.25
N LEU A 41 2.93 0.95 -19.43
CA LEU A 41 2.49 -0.40 -19.71
C LEU A 41 3.69 -1.22 -20.21
N PHE A 42 3.99 -2.30 -19.51
CA PHE A 42 5.02 -3.25 -19.91
C PHE A 42 4.37 -4.58 -20.24
N CYS A 43 4.75 -5.17 -21.37
CA CYS A 43 4.28 -6.49 -21.78
C CYS A 43 5.43 -7.30 -22.38
N LEU A 44 5.34 -8.61 -22.22
CA LEU A 44 6.11 -9.52 -23.06
C LEU A 44 5.58 -9.45 -24.50
N ALA A 45 6.43 -9.74 -25.48
CA ALA A 45 6.10 -9.59 -26.91
C ALA A 45 4.85 -10.40 -27.32
N ASP A 46 4.67 -11.57 -26.72
CA ASP A 46 3.54 -12.48 -26.91
C ASP A 46 2.32 -12.14 -26.03
N ARG A 47 2.40 -11.07 -25.23
CA ARG A 47 1.38 -10.63 -24.26
C ARG A 47 1.03 -11.67 -23.20
N SER A 48 1.90 -12.67 -22.98
CA SER A 48 1.71 -13.70 -21.97
C SER A 48 1.79 -13.15 -20.55
N ALA A 49 2.51 -12.04 -20.34
CA ALA A 49 2.52 -11.28 -19.10
C ALA A 49 2.46 -9.77 -19.36
N VAL A 50 1.78 -9.07 -18.46
CA VAL A 50 1.56 -7.62 -18.53
C VAL A 50 1.69 -7.00 -17.14
N ALA A 51 2.29 -5.82 -17.08
CA ALA A 51 2.40 -5.01 -15.88
C ALA A 51 2.05 -3.55 -16.17
N VAL A 52 1.47 -2.89 -15.18
CA VAL A 52 1.21 -1.44 -15.21
C VAL A 52 1.95 -0.82 -14.05
N MET A 53 2.86 0.11 -14.37
CA MET A 53 3.65 0.85 -13.40
C MET A 53 3.38 2.35 -13.53
N GLN A 54 3.23 3.03 -12.41
CA GLN A 54 2.96 4.46 -12.33
C GLN A 54 4.00 5.12 -11.45
N ARG A 55 4.57 6.24 -11.87
CA ARG A 55 5.42 7.08 -11.03
C ARG A 55 4.53 7.97 -10.16
N TRP A 56 4.65 7.88 -8.85
CA TRP A 56 3.89 8.71 -7.93
C TRP A 56 4.72 9.92 -7.47
N PRO A 57 4.16 11.15 -7.45
CA PRO A 57 2.77 11.51 -7.75
C PRO A 57 2.51 11.88 -9.22
N ASP A 58 3.52 11.87 -10.08
CA ASP A 58 3.46 12.43 -11.44
C ASP A 58 2.37 11.78 -12.31
N ASP A 59 2.27 10.44 -12.27
CA ASP A 59 1.28 9.63 -12.97
C ASP A 59 0.02 9.37 -12.12
N ARG A 60 -0.20 10.14 -11.04
CA ARG A 60 -1.36 9.95 -10.17
C ARG A 60 -2.65 10.17 -10.96
N ASN A 61 -3.45 9.10 -11.06
CA ASN A 61 -4.80 9.26 -11.59
C ASN A 61 -5.74 9.82 -10.51
N ASP A 62 -6.46 10.88 -10.84
CA ASP A 62 -7.60 11.34 -10.07
C ASP A 62 -8.85 10.48 -10.37
N TRP A 63 -8.73 9.15 -10.26
CA TRP A 63 -9.83 8.20 -10.50
C TRP A 63 -11.01 8.39 -9.52
N HIS A 64 -10.81 9.17 -8.44
CA HIS A 64 -11.87 9.57 -7.54
C HIS A 64 -12.74 10.73 -8.09
N ARG A 65 -12.41 11.30 -9.26
CA ARG A 65 -13.27 12.26 -9.98
C ARG A 65 -14.50 11.55 -10.57
N GLY A 66 -15.59 12.29 -10.69
CA GLY A 66 -16.94 11.75 -10.90
C GLY A 66 -17.11 10.79 -12.09
N VAL A 67 -16.35 10.93 -13.18
CA VAL A 67 -16.48 10.08 -14.37
C VAL A 67 -16.02 8.64 -14.09
N ALA A 68 -14.87 8.48 -13.44
CA ALA A 68 -14.31 7.18 -13.10
C ALA A 68 -15.17 6.47 -12.04
N LEU A 69 -15.66 7.22 -11.05
CA LEU A 69 -16.60 6.70 -10.06
C LEU A 69 -17.91 6.20 -10.70
N ARG A 70 -18.47 6.94 -11.66
CA ARG A 70 -19.69 6.53 -12.40
C ARG A 70 -19.50 5.24 -13.19
N ARG A 71 -18.31 4.99 -13.76
CA ARG A 71 -18.01 3.73 -14.47
C ARG A 71 -17.97 2.55 -13.52
N LEU A 72 -17.27 2.68 -12.38
CA LEU A 72 -17.20 1.63 -11.37
C LEU A 72 -18.57 1.31 -10.74
N ALA A 73 -19.40 2.34 -10.52
CA ALA A 73 -20.75 2.16 -9.98
C ALA A 73 -21.68 1.32 -10.88
N LYS A 74 -21.41 1.20 -12.19
CA LYS A 74 -22.17 0.34 -13.11
C LYS A 74 -21.82 -1.15 -12.98
N VAL A 75 -20.66 -1.47 -12.40
CA VAL A 75 -20.14 -2.85 -12.32
C VAL A 75 -20.29 -3.42 -10.91
N VAL A 76 -20.30 -2.55 -9.91
CA VAL A 76 -20.35 -2.95 -8.50
C VAL A 76 -21.79 -2.97 -8.02
N PRO A 77 -22.25 -4.03 -7.33
CA PRO A 77 -23.59 -4.04 -6.74
C PRO A 77 -23.82 -2.82 -5.84
N PHE A 78 -25.02 -2.23 -5.91
CA PHE A 78 -25.34 -0.95 -5.23
C PHE A 78 -24.92 -0.91 -3.74
N GLY A 79 -25.16 -2.00 -2.99
CA GLY A 79 -24.79 -2.09 -1.57
C GLY A 79 -23.28 -2.23 -1.27
N LYS A 80 -22.43 -2.44 -2.28
CA LYS A 80 -20.97 -2.57 -2.13
C LYS A 80 -20.20 -1.37 -2.67
N TRP A 81 -20.86 -0.44 -3.37
CA TRP A 81 -20.26 0.76 -3.93
C TRP A 81 -19.56 1.62 -2.88
N ARG A 82 -20.23 1.87 -1.74
CA ARG A 82 -19.66 2.66 -0.65
C ARG A 82 -18.37 2.03 -0.09
N ALA A 83 -18.37 0.71 0.08
CA ALA A 83 -17.20 -0.01 0.56
C ALA A 83 -16.04 0.03 -0.44
N LEU A 84 -16.33 -0.05 -1.75
CA LEU A 84 -15.29 0.11 -2.78
C LEU A 84 -14.71 1.53 -2.77
N ARG A 85 -15.57 2.55 -2.68
CA ARG A 85 -15.11 3.95 -2.60
C ARG A 85 -14.23 4.17 -1.36
N GLU A 86 -14.66 3.68 -0.20
CA GLU A 86 -13.88 3.74 1.05
C GLU A 86 -12.52 3.04 0.89
N ALA A 87 -12.51 1.84 0.29
CA ALA A 87 -11.28 1.10 0.02
C ALA A 87 -10.31 1.90 -0.84
N LEU A 88 -10.77 2.39 -1.99
CA LEU A 88 -9.90 3.08 -2.92
C LEU A 88 -9.38 4.41 -2.33
N LEU A 89 -10.19 5.14 -1.55
CA LEU A 89 -9.75 6.35 -0.83
C LEU A 89 -8.70 6.02 0.24
N ALA A 90 -8.86 4.91 0.97
CA ALA A 90 -7.87 4.47 1.95
C ALA A 90 -6.52 4.14 1.28
N LEU A 91 -6.54 3.45 0.13
CA LEU A 91 -5.34 3.14 -0.64
C LEU A 91 -4.65 4.40 -1.18
N ASP A 92 -5.41 5.40 -1.64
CA ASP A 92 -4.85 6.68 -2.09
C ASP A 92 -4.19 7.44 -0.93
N LYS A 93 -4.87 7.48 0.23
CA LYS A 93 -4.32 8.08 1.46
C LYS A 93 -3.01 7.41 1.89
N GLN A 94 -2.92 6.09 1.78
CA GLN A 94 -1.69 5.34 2.10
C GLN A 94 -0.54 5.68 1.14
N LYS A 95 -0.80 5.78 -0.16
CA LYS A 95 0.19 6.23 -1.15
C LYS A 95 0.66 7.67 -0.88
N ALA A 96 -0.27 8.58 -0.55
CA ALA A 96 0.06 9.94 -0.18
C ALA A 96 0.92 10.02 1.10
N ALA A 97 0.60 9.21 2.11
CA ALA A 97 1.39 9.13 3.34
C ALA A 97 2.79 8.56 3.09
N PHE A 98 2.91 7.53 2.25
CA PHE A 98 4.21 6.99 1.86
C PHE A 98 5.05 8.02 1.11
N TYR A 99 4.45 8.75 0.16
CA TYR A 99 5.10 9.85 -0.54
C TYR A 99 5.62 10.93 0.42
N ALA A 100 4.80 11.35 1.39
CA ALA A 100 5.20 12.36 2.36
C ALA A 100 6.40 11.92 3.21
N ALA A 101 6.54 10.63 3.49
CA ALA A 101 7.62 10.08 4.31
C ALA A 101 8.90 9.72 3.52
N HIS A 102 8.76 9.34 2.25
CA HIS A 102 9.85 8.72 1.47
C HIS A 102 10.13 9.36 0.11
N GLY A 103 9.34 10.35 -0.31
CA GLY A 103 9.46 10.98 -1.61
C GLY A 103 8.84 10.15 -2.75
N PRO A 104 9.19 10.48 -4.02
CA PRO A 104 8.66 9.80 -5.19
C PRO A 104 8.93 8.29 -5.20
N PHE A 105 8.05 7.53 -5.85
CA PHE A 105 8.17 6.08 -5.94
C PHE A 105 7.46 5.52 -7.16
N TYR A 106 7.79 4.28 -7.53
CA TYR A 106 7.04 3.53 -8.53
C TYR A 106 5.95 2.70 -7.87
N TYR A 107 4.71 2.88 -8.30
CA TYR A 107 3.57 2.07 -7.90
C TYR A 107 3.31 0.98 -8.94
N LEU A 108 3.38 -0.28 -8.52
CA LEU A 108 2.96 -1.43 -9.33
C LEU A 108 1.45 -1.62 -9.19
N THR A 109 0.69 -0.99 -10.09
CA THR A 109 -0.78 -0.98 -10.08
C THR A 109 -1.37 -2.34 -10.44
N ALA A 110 -0.75 -3.04 -11.39
CA ALA A 110 -1.19 -4.35 -11.82
C ALA A 110 -0.04 -5.19 -12.37
N LEU A 111 -0.12 -6.50 -12.14
CA LEU A 111 0.75 -7.49 -12.74
C LEU A 111 -0.03 -8.78 -12.95
N ALA A 112 -0.07 -9.27 -14.19
CA ALA A 112 -0.83 -10.44 -14.56
C ALA A 112 -0.05 -11.32 -15.55
N THR A 113 -0.29 -12.62 -15.44
CA THR A 113 0.17 -13.62 -16.41
C THR A 113 -1.04 -14.39 -16.92
N ALA A 114 -1.14 -14.51 -18.24
CA ALA A 114 -2.19 -15.24 -18.92
C ALA A 114 -2.28 -16.68 -18.38
N PRO A 115 -3.48 -17.25 -18.16
CA PRO A 115 -3.65 -18.55 -17.50
C PRO A 115 -2.79 -19.69 -18.07
N ALA A 116 -2.70 -19.77 -19.41
CA ALA A 116 -1.92 -20.79 -20.11
C ALA A 116 -0.40 -20.70 -19.87
N PHE A 117 0.09 -19.55 -19.40
CA PHE A 117 1.52 -19.25 -19.22
C PHE A 117 1.91 -19.07 -17.74
N ARG A 118 1.01 -19.40 -16.81
CA ARG A 118 1.30 -19.31 -15.37
C ARG A 118 2.35 -20.33 -14.96
N ARG A 119 3.04 -20.04 -13.85
CA ARG A 119 4.11 -20.89 -13.27
C ARG A 119 5.35 -21.06 -14.15
N ALA A 120 5.42 -20.40 -15.30
CA ALA A 120 6.60 -20.33 -16.16
C ALA A 120 7.58 -19.20 -15.78
N GLY A 121 7.42 -18.58 -14.61
CA GLY A 121 8.30 -17.49 -14.14
C GLY A 121 8.10 -16.13 -14.83
N LEU A 122 7.20 -16.01 -15.82
CA LEU A 122 7.04 -14.78 -16.61
C LEU A 122 6.71 -13.53 -15.80
N GLY A 123 5.84 -13.66 -14.79
CA GLY A 123 5.54 -12.56 -13.87
C GLY A 123 6.76 -12.13 -13.04
N ALA A 124 7.65 -13.06 -12.70
CA ALA A 124 8.89 -12.74 -11.98
C ALA A 124 9.91 -12.05 -12.89
N VAL A 125 10.06 -12.51 -14.14
CA VAL A 125 10.90 -11.86 -15.15
C VAL A 125 10.47 -10.41 -15.38
N LEU A 126 9.16 -10.20 -15.54
CA LEU A 126 8.62 -8.86 -15.77
C LEU A 126 8.80 -7.97 -14.52
N LEU A 127 8.51 -8.49 -13.32
CA LEU A 127 8.70 -7.73 -12.08
C LEU A 127 10.18 -7.38 -11.83
N ASP A 128 11.10 -8.30 -12.08
CA ASP A 128 12.54 -8.05 -11.97
C ASP A 128 12.99 -6.91 -12.89
N HIS A 129 12.54 -6.92 -14.15
CA HIS A 129 12.82 -5.83 -15.08
C HIS A 129 12.33 -4.48 -14.55
N LEU A 130 11.11 -4.40 -14.04
CA LEU A 130 10.56 -3.17 -13.45
C LEU A 130 11.36 -2.70 -12.23
N CYS A 131 11.79 -3.62 -11.37
CA CYS A 131 12.62 -3.29 -10.22
C CYS A 131 13.99 -2.75 -10.64
N ARG A 132 14.61 -3.29 -11.70
CA ARG A 132 15.86 -2.76 -12.25
C ARG A 132 15.69 -1.34 -12.82
N LEU A 133 14.57 -1.06 -13.49
CA LEU A 133 14.26 0.32 -13.94
C LEU A 133 14.12 1.28 -12.76
N ALA A 134 13.48 0.86 -11.68
CA ALA A 134 13.35 1.65 -10.46
C ALA A 134 14.70 1.86 -9.76
N GLU A 135 15.55 0.83 -9.70
CA GLU A 135 16.91 0.89 -9.15
C GLU A 135 17.81 1.87 -9.91
N GLN A 136 17.74 1.90 -11.24
CA GLN A 136 18.47 2.88 -12.06
C GLN A 136 18.12 4.33 -11.69
N GLN A 137 16.90 4.57 -11.22
CA GLN A 137 16.43 5.89 -10.79
C GLN A 137 16.49 6.08 -9.27
N GLN A 138 17.02 5.11 -8.54
CA GLN A 138 17.06 5.10 -7.06
C GLN A 138 15.66 5.32 -6.42
N LEU A 139 14.60 4.85 -7.08
CA LEU A 139 13.24 4.95 -6.59
C LEU A 139 12.77 3.63 -5.96
N PRO A 140 12.02 3.66 -4.84
CA PRO A 140 11.42 2.45 -4.30
C PRO A 140 10.23 2.00 -5.16
N VAL A 141 9.95 0.69 -5.12
CA VAL A 141 8.76 0.09 -5.74
C VAL A 141 7.76 -0.25 -4.65
N TYR A 142 6.58 0.36 -4.71
CA TYR A 142 5.43 0.17 -3.83
C TYR A 142 4.42 -0.76 -4.50
N VAL A 143 3.86 -1.71 -3.76
CA VAL A 143 2.83 -2.63 -4.25
C VAL A 143 1.80 -2.94 -3.16
N GLU A 144 0.57 -3.20 -3.58
CA GLU A 144 -0.56 -3.58 -2.71
C GLU A 144 -0.89 -5.06 -2.93
N ALA A 145 -0.41 -5.93 -2.05
CA ALA A 145 -0.71 -7.35 -2.10
C ALA A 145 -2.12 -7.60 -1.53
N THR A 146 -3.05 -8.00 -2.41
CA THR A 146 -4.46 -8.22 -2.07
C THR A 146 -4.81 -9.68 -1.73
N SER A 147 -3.80 -10.54 -1.59
CA SER A 147 -3.95 -11.94 -1.18
C SER A 147 -2.68 -12.42 -0.46
N ASP A 148 -2.81 -13.44 0.38
CA ASP A 148 -1.65 -14.04 1.03
C ASP A 148 -0.67 -14.71 0.04
N ALA A 149 -1.20 -15.26 -1.06
CA ALA A 149 -0.38 -15.86 -2.11
C ALA A 149 0.50 -14.81 -2.81
N SER A 150 -0.08 -13.66 -3.18
CA SER A 150 0.69 -12.57 -3.79
C SER A 150 1.70 -11.97 -2.80
N ARG A 151 1.33 -11.83 -1.53
CA ARG A 151 2.22 -11.37 -0.45
C ARG A 151 3.46 -12.27 -0.29
N ARG A 152 3.26 -13.58 -0.17
CA ARG A 152 4.38 -14.55 -0.05
C ARG A 152 5.28 -14.54 -1.28
N TRP A 153 4.69 -14.44 -2.47
CA TRP A 153 5.42 -14.36 -3.72
C TRP A 153 6.25 -13.07 -3.81
N LEU A 154 5.66 -11.91 -3.52
CA LEU A 154 6.36 -10.62 -3.49
C LEU A 154 7.49 -10.57 -2.47
N ARG A 155 7.31 -11.19 -1.30
CA ARG A 155 8.37 -11.32 -0.30
C ARG A 155 9.58 -12.09 -0.83
N GLY A 156 9.34 -13.16 -1.58
CA GLY A 156 10.41 -13.91 -2.28
C GLY A 156 11.14 -13.07 -3.34
N MET A 157 10.49 -12.02 -3.86
CA MET A 157 11.06 -11.06 -4.82
C MET A 157 11.74 -9.86 -4.14
N GLY A 158 11.99 -9.91 -2.82
CA GLY A 158 12.71 -8.88 -2.08
C GLY A 158 11.84 -7.72 -1.57
N PHE A 159 10.52 -7.82 -1.64
CA PHE A 159 9.62 -6.82 -1.05
C PHE A 159 9.45 -7.04 0.45
N GLY A 160 9.63 -5.98 1.24
CA GLY A 160 9.36 -5.96 2.67
C GLY A 160 7.95 -5.48 2.98
N GLU A 161 7.29 -6.07 3.97
CA GLU A 161 5.99 -5.60 4.45
C GLU A 161 6.16 -4.29 5.24
N VAL A 162 5.34 -3.28 4.90
CA VAL A 162 5.32 -1.99 5.60
C VAL A 162 4.09 -1.87 6.49
N MET A 163 2.93 -2.34 5.98
CA MET A 163 1.66 -2.19 6.67
C MET A 163 0.67 -3.25 6.19
N ARG A 164 -0.27 -3.61 7.07
CA ARG A 164 -1.48 -4.33 6.69
C ARG A 164 -2.69 -3.49 7.06
N HIS A 165 -3.68 -3.47 6.19
CA HIS A 165 -4.90 -2.73 6.39
C HIS A 165 -6.06 -3.53 5.83
N SER A 166 -7.15 -3.60 6.58
CA SER A 166 -8.42 -4.02 6.06
C SER A 166 -9.40 -2.86 6.04
N VAL A 167 -10.14 -2.73 4.95
CA VAL A 167 -11.12 -1.66 4.75
C VAL A 167 -12.29 -1.80 5.72
N ARG A 168 -12.63 -3.04 6.10
CA ARG A 168 -13.69 -3.41 7.05
C ARG A 168 -13.33 -4.72 7.73
N GLU A 169 -13.90 -5.00 8.88
CA GLU A 169 -13.60 -6.20 9.69
C GLU A 169 -13.59 -7.53 8.90
N HIS A 170 -14.51 -7.70 7.93
CA HIS A 170 -14.60 -8.90 7.10
C HIS A 170 -14.05 -8.74 5.68
N ALA A 171 -13.41 -7.61 5.36
CA ALA A 171 -12.77 -7.43 4.08
C ALA A 171 -11.39 -8.11 4.07
N PRO A 172 -10.92 -8.61 2.91
CA PRO A 172 -9.57 -9.13 2.78
C PRO A 172 -8.53 -8.09 3.19
N GLU A 173 -7.48 -8.52 3.88
CA GLU A 173 -6.34 -7.65 4.19
C GLU A 173 -5.61 -7.26 2.90
N ILE A 174 -5.28 -5.98 2.80
CA ILE A 174 -4.36 -5.46 1.81
C ILE A 174 -3.03 -5.23 2.52
N CYS A 175 -1.99 -5.92 2.07
CA CYS A 175 -0.65 -5.76 2.59
C CYS A 175 0.14 -4.82 1.68
N ILE A 176 0.57 -3.69 2.23
CA ILE A 176 1.46 -2.75 1.55
C ILE A 176 2.87 -3.29 1.68
N MET A 177 3.52 -3.48 0.54
CA MET A 177 4.89 -3.96 0.47
C MET A 177 5.75 -3.04 -0.38
N VAL A 178 7.02 -2.94 0.00
CA VAL A 178 7.97 -2.04 -0.65
C VAL A 178 9.30 -2.76 -0.88
N ARG A 179 9.85 -2.61 -2.10
CA ARG A 179 11.23 -2.94 -2.40
C ARG A 179 12.01 -1.64 -2.56
N ARG A 180 13.05 -1.48 -1.74
CA ARG A 180 13.98 -0.34 -1.84
C ARG A 180 15.09 -0.65 -2.84
N PRO A 181 15.70 0.36 -3.47
CA PRO A 181 16.88 0.14 -4.31
C PRO A 181 18.03 -0.47 -3.49
N GLY A 182 18.86 -1.32 -4.13
CA GLY A 182 19.86 -2.15 -3.46
C GLY A 182 20.79 -1.40 -2.48
N ALA A 183 21.22 -0.18 -2.81
CA ALA A 183 22.05 0.64 -1.93
C ALA A 183 21.32 1.03 -0.62
N ALA A 184 20.05 1.43 -0.72
CA ALA A 184 19.22 1.74 0.44
C ALA A 184 18.83 0.48 1.24
N GLN A 185 18.72 -0.67 0.57
CA GLN A 185 18.45 -1.95 1.21
C GLN A 185 19.67 -2.44 2.02
N ALA A 186 20.88 -2.30 1.47
CA ALA A 186 22.13 -2.63 2.17
C ALA A 186 22.33 -1.73 3.41
N GLN A 187 22.06 -0.42 3.30
CA GLN A 187 22.13 0.51 4.42
C GLN A 187 21.10 0.18 5.51
N ALA A 188 19.85 -0.14 5.13
CA ALA A 188 18.83 -0.54 6.10
C ALA A 188 19.18 -1.87 6.80
N ALA A 189 19.75 -2.83 6.08
CA ALA A 189 20.21 -4.10 6.63
C ALA A 189 21.41 -3.92 7.59
N ALA A 190 22.35 -3.04 7.23
CA ALA A 190 23.48 -2.66 8.09
C ALA A 190 22.99 -1.97 9.38
N ALA A 191 22.08 -1.00 9.27
CA ALA A 191 21.51 -0.31 10.43
C ALA A 191 20.69 -1.23 11.34
N ALA A 192 19.95 -2.19 10.77
CA ALA A 192 19.22 -3.20 11.54
C ALA A 192 20.15 -4.18 12.28
N SER A 193 21.30 -4.51 11.68
CA SER A 193 22.33 -5.36 12.28
C SER A 193 23.14 -4.64 13.36
N GLN A 194 23.13 -3.31 13.37
CA GLN A 194 23.81 -2.45 14.34
C GLN A 194 22.94 -2.08 15.56
N LYS A 195 21.74 -2.66 15.72
CA LYS A 195 20.93 -2.42 16.92
C LYS A 195 21.74 -2.86 18.17
N PRO A 196 21.85 -2.03 19.21
CA PRO A 196 22.89 -2.17 20.20
C PRO A 196 22.66 -3.37 21.11
N GLN A 197 23.70 -4.19 21.30
CA GLN A 197 23.91 -5.01 22.50
C GLN A 197 23.98 -4.06 23.72
N ALA A 198 22.83 -3.53 24.13
CA ALA A 198 22.71 -2.71 25.31
C ALA A 198 22.71 -3.63 26.55
N ARG A 199 23.92 -3.79 27.10
CA ARG A 199 24.23 -3.91 28.54
C ARG A 199 23.46 -4.98 29.33
N ALA A 200 23.96 -6.21 29.27
CA ALA A 200 23.88 -7.14 30.40
C ALA A 200 25.19 -7.07 31.20
N ASN A 201 25.43 -5.95 31.88
CA ASN A 201 26.47 -5.84 32.92
C ASN A 201 25.94 -4.90 34.00
N GLY A 202 25.59 -5.48 35.14
CA GLY A 202 25.04 -4.78 36.31
C GLY A 202 24.34 -5.79 37.22
N SER A 203 25.09 -6.61 37.94
CA SER A 203 25.53 -6.32 39.32
C SER A 203 24.45 -6.61 40.36
N THR A 204 24.59 -7.79 40.95
CA THR A 204 24.08 -8.21 42.25
C THR A 204 24.22 -7.09 43.29
N VAL A 205 23.12 -6.47 43.70
CA VAL A 205 23.04 -5.76 44.99
C VAL A 205 21.80 -6.25 45.73
N ARG A 206 22.05 -7.14 46.69
CA ARG A 206 21.18 -7.46 47.82
C ARG A 206 20.96 -6.17 48.64
N ARG A 207 19.71 -5.76 48.87
CA ARG A 207 19.34 -5.14 50.15
C ARG A 207 17.85 -5.28 50.45
N SER A 208 17.62 -5.85 51.62
CA SER A 208 16.41 -6.06 52.40
C SER A 208 15.90 -4.77 53.06
N GLY A 209 14.59 -4.72 53.34
CA GLY A 209 13.90 -3.74 54.22
C GLY A 209 12.64 -3.20 53.54
N SER A 210 11.41 -3.64 53.85
CA SER A 210 10.59 -3.46 55.08
C SER A 210 9.79 -2.15 55.13
N SER A 211 8.56 -2.28 55.65
CA SER A 211 7.56 -1.31 56.16
C SER A 211 6.64 -0.55 55.19
N ALA A 212 5.38 -1.01 55.22
CA ALA A 212 4.11 -0.29 55.47
C ALA A 212 4.08 1.25 55.45
N GLY A 213 3.01 1.77 54.84
CA GLY A 213 2.56 3.16 54.98
C GLY A 213 1.28 3.42 54.18
N GLU A 214 0.14 3.37 54.85
CA GLU A 214 -1.17 3.91 54.43
C GLU A 214 -1.15 5.44 54.33
N GLY A 215 -2.04 5.98 53.50
CA GLY A 215 -2.35 7.41 53.33
C GLY A 215 -2.46 7.74 51.84
N GLY A 216 -3.56 8.19 51.27
CA GLY A 216 -4.55 9.15 51.77
C GLY A 216 -4.54 10.36 50.83
N GLY A 217 -5.69 10.72 50.27
CA GLY A 217 -5.93 11.99 49.58
C GLY A 217 -5.95 11.90 48.05
N GLN A 218 -7.11 12.04 47.39
CA GLN A 218 -7.88 13.27 47.09
C GLN A 218 -7.40 14.08 45.87
N GLN A 219 -8.41 14.40 45.03
CA GLN A 219 -8.48 15.52 44.08
C GLN A 219 -7.61 15.37 42.81
N GLY A 220 -8.12 15.53 41.60
CA GLY A 220 -9.11 16.50 41.12
C GLY A 220 -8.39 17.38 40.10
N GLY A 221 -8.54 17.11 38.80
CA GLY A 221 -7.85 17.84 37.76
C GLY A 221 -8.47 17.61 36.38
N ALA A 222 -9.41 18.47 36.02
CA ALA A 222 -10.03 18.51 34.70
C ALA A 222 -9.01 18.95 33.61
N PRO A 223 -9.16 18.49 32.36
CA PRO A 223 -8.26 18.85 31.28
C PRO A 223 -8.50 20.27 30.74
N PRO A 224 -7.46 20.99 30.29
CA PRO A 224 -7.59 22.32 29.71
C PRO A 224 -8.26 22.27 28.32
N ARG A 225 -9.15 23.25 28.08
CA ARG A 225 -9.81 23.48 26.78
C ARG A 225 -8.81 23.99 25.73
N PRO A 226 -8.95 23.60 24.45
CA PRO A 226 -8.17 24.17 23.36
C PRO A 226 -8.69 25.55 22.93
N SER A 227 -7.74 26.47 22.68
CA SER A 227 -7.99 27.81 22.14
C SER A 227 -8.44 27.78 20.66
N PRO A 228 -9.32 28.71 20.22
CA PRO A 228 -9.77 28.79 18.83
C PRO A 228 -8.69 29.35 17.89
N ARG A 229 -8.59 28.79 16.68
CA ARG A 229 -7.74 29.27 15.58
C ARG A 229 -8.40 30.49 14.89
N PRO A 230 -7.62 31.50 14.47
CA PRO A 230 -8.12 32.58 13.62
C PRO A 230 -8.34 32.12 12.17
N VAL A 231 -9.43 32.63 11.60
CA VAL A 231 -9.87 32.48 10.21
C VAL A 231 -9.02 33.41 9.34
N GLY A 232 -8.29 32.85 8.37
CA GLY A 232 -7.49 33.59 7.39
C GLY A 232 -8.18 33.61 6.03
N SER A 233 -8.43 34.82 5.54
CA SER A 233 -9.19 35.18 4.34
C SER A 233 -8.65 34.64 3.01
N VAL A 234 -9.61 34.38 2.13
CA VAL A 234 -9.45 34.19 0.68
C VAL A 234 -9.14 35.53 0.02
N ARG A 235 -8.13 35.58 -0.85
CA ARG A 235 -8.04 36.55 -1.94
C ARG A 235 -7.64 35.83 -3.23
N SER A 236 -8.51 35.97 -4.22
CA SER A 236 -8.32 35.56 -5.61
C SER A 236 -7.45 36.58 -6.33
N LEU A 237 -6.58 36.08 -7.21
CA LEU A 237 -6.19 36.70 -8.48
C LEU A 237 -6.23 35.60 -9.55
#